data_AF-A0A949SVW0-F1
#
_entry.id   AF-A0A949SVW0-F1
#
_cell.length_a   1.000
_cell.length_b   1.000
_cell.length_c   1.000
_cell.angle_alpha   90.00
_cell.angle_beta   90.00
_cell.angle_gamma   90.00
#
_symmetry.space_group_name_H-M   'P 1'
#
loop_
_entity.id
_entity.type
_entity.pdbx_description
1 polymer ?
#
loop_
_entity_poly.entity_id
_entity_poly.type
_entity_poly.pdbx_seq_one_letter_code
_entity_poly.pdbx_strand_id
1 'polypeptide(L)'
;MAELTDFTCSRCRFSIQSWDDGKPYLRGSDGRRHYYYHPGEADVWGECFQAEHLRPAMSQEELRDFVNARAGHESHFLCLHCGRQTYRDPEHDSLRCSGCGKTRLKDTCELQGEPCPKCREGTFHGEMTAIS
;
A
#
# COMPACT_ATOMS: atom_id res chain seq x y z
N MET A 1 -5.49 -13.40 -4.14
CA MET A 1 -4.33 -14.25 -4.43
C MET A 1 -3.25 -13.26 -4.77
N ALA A 2 -2.24 -13.17 -3.93
CA ALA A 2 -1.20 -12.15 -4.06
C ALA A 2 -0.03 -12.74 -4.86
N GLU A 3 0.54 -11.98 -5.78
CA GLU A 3 1.76 -12.32 -6.50
C GLU A 3 2.94 -11.54 -5.92
N LEU A 4 4.03 -12.25 -5.63
CA LEU A 4 5.30 -11.65 -5.23
C LEU A 4 6.23 -11.54 -6.44
N THR A 5 6.63 -10.31 -6.76
CA THR A 5 7.68 -10.04 -7.74
C THR A 5 8.91 -9.44 -7.06
N ASP A 6 10.06 -10.09 -7.23
CA ASP A 6 11.36 -9.60 -6.79
C ASP A 6 12.01 -8.78 -7.91
N PHE A 7 12.11 -7.46 -7.71
CA PHE A 7 12.80 -6.56 -8.62
C PHE A 7 14.25 -6.40 -8.22
N THR A 8 15.18 -6.78 -9.08
CA THR A 8 16.62 -6.66 -8.84
C THR A 8 17.29 -5.74 -9.87
N CYS A 9 18.16 -4.84 -9.39
CA CYS A 9 18.95 -3.99 -10.26
C CYS A 9 20.02 -4.80 -11.02
N SER A 10 20.08 -4.61 -12.34
CA SER A 10 21.04 -5.27 -13.25
C SER A 10 22.52 -4.97 -12.95
N ARG A 11 22.83 -3.89 -12.21
CA ARG A 11 24.21 -3.46 -11.93
C ARG A 11 24.62 -3.61 -10.47
N CYS A 12 23.88 -3.00 -9.54
CA CYS A 12 24.27 -2.96 -8.13
C CYS A 12 23.59 -4.01 -7.26
N ARG A 13 22.75 -4.87 -7.85
CA ARG A 13 22.02 -5.95 -7.15
C ARG A 13 21.09 -5.49 -6.02
N PHE A 14 20.83 -4.19 -5.90
CA PHE A 14 19.78 -3.68 -5.04
C PHE A 14 18.44 -4.32 -5.43
N SER A 15 17.75 -4.93 -4.47
CA SER A 15 16.50 -5.64 -4.69
C SER A 15 15.35 -5.08 -3.84
N ILE A 16 14.13 -5.24 -4.35
CA ILE A 16 12.87 -4.88 -3.71
C ILE A 16 11.87 -5.98 -4.00
N GLN A 17 11.16 -6.41 -2.96
CA GLN A 17 10.04 -7.32 -3.11
C GLN A 17 8.75 -6.50 -3.25
N SER A 18 7.94 -6.82 -4.25
CA SER A 18 6.64 -6.18 -4.50
C SER A 18 5.53 -7.21 -4.39
N TRP A 19 4.54 -6.89 -3.54
CA TRP A 19 3.28 -7.62 -3.44
C TRP A 19 2.19 -6.75 -4.08
N ASP A 20 1.37 -7.34 -4.94
CA ASP A 20 0.31 -6.67 -5.69
C ASP A 20 -0.98 -6.41 -4.89
N ASP A 21 -1.22 -7.18 -3.83
CA ASP A 21 -2.40 -7.04 -2.97
C ASP A 21 -2.45 -5.71 -2.18
N GLY A 22 -1.32 -5.00 -2.07
CA GLY A 22 -1.20 -3.76 -1.29
C GLY A 22 -1.68 -3.89 0.16
N LYS A 23 -2.18 -2.80 0.75
CA LYS A 23 -2.61 -2.76 2.15
C LYS A 23 -3.95 -2.05 2.30
N PRO A 24 -5.06 -2.80 2.34
CA PRO A 24 -6.37 -2.19 2.56
C PRO A 24 -6.50 -1.71 4.00
N TYR A 25 -7.22 -0.61 4.19
CA TYR A 25 -7.44 -0.01 5.51
C TYR A 25 -8.79 0.71 5.60
N LEU A 26 -9.24 0.94 6.84
CA LEU A 26 -10.31 1.89 7.16
C LEU A 26 -9.72 3.12 7.84
N ARG A 27 -10.15 4.31 7.40
CA ARG A 27 -9.81 5.56 8.07
C ARG A 27 -10.78 5.81 9.24
N GLY A 28 -10.25 5.86 10.46
CA GLY A 28 -10.98 6.28 11.64
C GLY A 28 -11.33 7.77 11.62
N SER A 29 -12.30 8.15 12.43
CA SER A 29 -12.71 9.54 12.68
C SER A 29 -11.58 10.42 13.24
N ASP A 30 -10.61 9.82 13.93
CA ASP A 30 -9.38 10.47 14.42
C ASP A 30 -8.32 10.66 13.32
N GLY A 31 -8.58 10.21 12.09
CA GLY A 31 -7.68 10.28 10.94
C GLY A 31 -6.67 9.14 10.87
N ARG A 32 -6.66 8.19 11.82
CA ARG A 32 -5.76 7.02 11.77
C ARG A 32 -6.25 5.97 10.78
N ARG A 33 -5.29 5.20 10.24
CA ARG A 33 -5.55 4.06 9.36
C ARG A 33 -5.55 2.76 10.16
N HIS A 34 -6.61 1.96 10.02
CA HIS A 34 -6.75 0.64 10.60
C HIS A 34 -6.67 -0.41 9.49
N TYR A 35 -5.54 -1.11 9.41
CA TYR A 35 -5.26 -2.08 8.35
C TYR A 35 -5.85 -3.45 8.64
N TYR A 36 -6.22 -4.18 7.60
CA TYR A 36 -6.73 -5.55 7.67
C TYR A 36 -6.14 -6.38 6.52
N TYR A 37 -5.96 -7.69 6.70
CA TYR A 37 -5.20 -8.52 5.75
C TYR A 37 -5.87 -9.83 5.32
N HIS A 38 -6.98 -10.24 5.95
CA HIS A 38 -7.64 -11.51 5.60
C HIS A 38 -9.17 -11.41 5.50
N PRO A 39 -9.79 -12.08 4.50
CA PRO A 39 -11.24 -12.22 4.41
C PRO A 39 -11.73 -13.09 5.59
N GLY A 40 -12.34 -12.44 6.58
CA GLY A 40 -12.69 -13.04 7.88
C GLY A 40 -12.55 -12.05 9.03
N GLU A 41 -11.75 -11.00 8.87
CA GLU A 41 -11.64 -9.86 9.78
C GLU A 41 -12.83 -8.87 9.66
N ALA A 42 -13.99 -9.33 9.21
CA ALA A 42 -15.21 -8.51 9.12
C ALA A 42 -15.61 -7.90 10.48
N ASP A 43 -15.20 -8.53 11.58
CA ASP A 43 -15.39 -8.04 12.94
C ASP A 43 -14.61 -6.74 13.22
N VAL A 44 -13.48 -6.47 12.53
CA VAL A 44 -12.73 -5.21 12.69
C VAL A 44 -13.58 -4.01 12.26
N TRP A 45 -14.42 -4.16 11.24
CA TRP A 45 -15.29 -3.09 10.76
C TRP A 45 -16.41 -2.80 11.76
N GLY A 46 -16.99 -3.84 12.34
CA GLY A 46 -17.99 -3.75 13.39
C GLY A 46 -17.43 -3.13 14.67
N GLU A 47 -16.22 -3.52 15.08
CA GLU A 47 -15.54 -2.99 16.27
C GLU A 47 -15.15 -1.52 16.10
N CYS A 48 -14.54 -1.12 14.97
CA CYS A 48 -14.26 0.28 14.67
C CYS A 48 -15.53 1.12 14.67
N PHE A 49 -16.61 0.62 14.05
CA PHE A 49 -17.90 1.29 14.05
C PHE A 49 -18.47 1.44 15.47
N GLN A 50 -18.50 0.36 16.26
CA GLN A 50 -19.04 0.37 17.62
C GLN A 50 -18.26 1.32 18.55
N ALA A 51 -16.94 1.34 18.43
CA ALA A 51 -16.07 2.23 19.20
C ALA A 51 -16.35 3.71 18.89
N GLU A 52 -16.63 4.07 17.63
CA GLU A 52 -16.91 5.45 17.22
C GLU A 52 -18.33 5.90 17.53
N HIS A 53 -19.31 5.01 17.35
CA HIS A 53 -20.73 5.38 17.42
C HIS A 53 -21.41 5.03 18.76
N LEU A 54 -20.72 4.33 19.67
CA LEU A 54 -21.18 3.98 21.02
C LEU A 54 -22.58 3.33 21.04
N ARG A 55 -22.93 2.56 20.00
CA ARG A 55 -24.23 1.90 19.82
C ARG A 55 -24.06 0.47 19.28
N PRO A 56 -24.97 -0.48 19.62
CA PRO A 56 -24.91 -1.85 19.10
C PRO A 56 -25.15 -1.92 17.58
N ALA A 57 -24.91 -3.11 17.01
CA ALA A 57 -24.83 -3.40 15.59
C ALA A 57 -25.99 -2.83 14.74
N MET A 58 -25.61 -2.18 13.64
CA MET A 58 -26.50 -1.58 12.64
C MET A 58 -27.01 -2.60 11.60
N SER A 59 -27.87 -2.13 10.69
CA SER A 59 -28.18 -2.84 9.45
C SER A 59 -26.93 -3.05 8.59
N GLN A 60 -26.93 -4.11 7.77
CA GLN A 60 -25.86 -4.40 6.82
C GLN A 60 -25.63 -3.26 5.81
N GLU A 61 -26.69 -2.49 5.50
CA GLU A 61 -26.62 -1.36 4.58
C GLU A 61 -25.81 -0.19 5.17
N GLU A 62 -26.09 0.20 6.40
CA GLU A 62 -25.35 1.29 7.05
C GLU A 62 -23.87 0.93 7.30
N LEU A 63 -23.57 -0.35 7.61
CA LEU A 63 -22.18 -0.81 7.76
C LEU A 63 -21.43 -0.72 6.43
N ARG A 64 -22.09 -1.12 5.32
CA ARG A 64 -21.51 -1.01 3.98
C ARG A 64 -21.22 0.44 3.61
N ASP A 65 -22.15 1.35 3.87
CA ASP A 65 -21.95 2.78 3.58
C ASP A 65 -20.83 3.38 4.43
N PHE A 66 -20.76 3.00 5.72
CA PHE A 66 -19.67 3.40 6.62
C PHE A 66 -18.31 2.96 6.10
N VAL A 67 -18.20 1.68 5.68
CA VAL A 67 -16.98 1.08 5.13
C VAL A 67 -16.59 1.75 3.82
N ASN A 68 -17.51 1.86 2.86
CA ASN A 68 -17.25 2.46 1.56
C ASN A 68 -16.75 3.92 1.65
N ALA A 69 -17.25 4.69 2.62
CA ALA A 69 -16.82 6.07 2.82
C ALA A 69 -15.42 6.23 3.43
N ARG A 70 -14.84 5.15 3.95
CA ARG A 70 -13.59 5.18 4.75
C ARG A 70 -12.53 4.19 4.27
N ALA A 71 -12.91 3.26 3.42
CA ALA A 71 -12.02 2.28 2.85
C ALA A 71 -11.00 3.00 1.97
N GLY A 72 -9.75 2.59 2.10
CA GLY A 72 -8.67 3.00 1.24
C GLY A 72 -7.69 1.85 1.04
N HIS A 73 -6.73 2.07 0.14
CA HIS A 73 -5.77 1.05 -0.24
C HIS A 73 -4.40 1.70 -0.42
N GLU A 74 -3.44 1.28 0.39
CA GLU A 74 -2.06 1.72 0.21
C GLU A 74 -1.30 0.77 -0.70
N SER A 75 -0.75 1.34 -1.78
CA SER A 75 0.25 0.65 -2.60
C SER A 75 1.66 0.92 -2.07
N HIS A 76 2.58 0.02 -2.41
CA HIS A 76 3.98 0.14 -2.07
C HIS A 76 4.72 0.94 -3.16
N PHE A 77 5.48 1.96 -2.76
CA PHE A 77 6.19 2.84 -3.67
C PHE A 77 7.69 2.91 -3.35
N LEU A 78 8.49 3.00 -4.41
CA LEU A 78 9.90 3.36 -4.35
C LEU A 78 10.11 4.79 -4.82
N CYS A 79 10.88 5.57 -4.07
CA CYS A 79 11.37 6.86 -4.56
C CYS A 79 12.57 6.68 -5.51
N LEU A 80 12.40 6.95 -6.80
CA LEU A 80 13.47 6.90 -7.81
C LEU A 80 14.52 8.02 -7.67
N HIS A 81 14.35 8.92 -6.70
CA HIS A 81 15.36 9.93 -6.36
C HIS A 81 16.29 9.53 -5.22
N CYS A 82 15.73 9.07 -4.10
CA CYS A 82 16.51 8.78 -2.88
C CYS A 82 16.52 7.29 -2.49
N GLY A 83 15.75 6.45 -3.19
CA GLY A 83 15.66 5.01 -2.93
C GLY A 83 14.89 4.63 -1.67
N ARG A 84 14.14 5.55 -1.05
CA ARG A 84 13.27 5.25 0.10
C ARG A 84 12.00 4.56 -0.37
N GLN A 85 11.64 3.47 0.31
CA GLN A 85 10.36 2.78 0.20
C GLN A 85 9.31 3.46 1.08
N THR A 86 8.06 3.53 0.63
CA THR A 86 6.93 4.10 1.38
C THR A 86 5.64 3.45 0.94
N TYR A 87 4.67 3.35 1.86
CA TYR A 87 3.29 3.04 1.51
C TYR A 87 2.51 4.33 1.36
N ARG A 88 1.69 4.42 0.31
CA ARG A 88 0.82 5.57 0.02
C ARG A 88 -0.46 5.08 -0.62
N ASP A 89 -1.54 5.74 -0.25
CA ASP A 89 -2.81 5.62 -0.94
C ASP A 89 -2.87 6.70 -2.04
N PRO A 90 -2.83 6.35 -3.34
CA PRO A 90 -2.84 7.35 -4.42
C PRO A 90 -4.14 8.17 -4.49
N GLU A 91 -5.24 7.65 -3.96
CA GLU A 91 -6.55 8.31 -3.95
C GLU A 91 -6.69 9.27 -2.77
N HIS A 92 -5.95 9.05 -1.69
CA HIS A 92 -6.09 9.82 -0.45
C HIS A 92 -4.82 10.58 0.00
N ASP A 93 -3.64 10.23 -0.50
CA ASP A 93 -2.37 10.84 -0.13
C ASP A 93 -1.74 11.65 -1.28
N SER A 94 -0.98 12.69 -0.91
CA SER A 94 -0.04 13.28 -1.86
C SER A 94 1.08 12.29 -2.20
N LEU A 95 1.31 12.03 -3.49
CA LEU A 95 2.42 11.20 -3.99
C LEU A 95 3.77 11.91 -3.90
N ARG A 96 4.19 12.23 -2.68
CA ARG A 96 5.49 12.82 -2.34
C ARG A 96 6.28 11.90 -1.43
N CYS A 97 7.57 11.78 -1.72
CA CYS A 97 8.47 10.98 -0.90
C CYS A 97 8.61 11.56 0.51
N SER A 98 8.35 10.73 1.53
CA SER A 98 8.50 11.09 2.95
C SER A 98 9.95 11.38 3.38
N GLY A 99 10.95 10.99 2.57
CA GLY A 99 12.36 11.26 2.85
C GLY A 99 12.91 12.52 2.19
N CYS A 100 12.60 12.74 0.92
CA CYS A 100 13.20 13.84 0.15
C CYS A 100 12.19 14.84 -0.42
N GLY A 101 10.89 14.67 -0.19
CA GLY A 101 9.81 15.57 -0.64
C GLY A 101 9.53 15.58 -2.15
N LYS A 102 10.34 14.88 -2.96
CA LYS A 102 10.16 14.80 -4.42
C LYS A 102 8.99 13.89 -4.81
N THR A 103 8.37 14.20 -5.93
CA THR A 103 7.25 13.45 -6.53
C THR A 103 7.70 12.31 -7.45
N ARG A 104 8.92 11.79 -7.24
CA ARG A 104 9.47 10.66 -8.01
C ARG A 104 9.18 9.33 -7.32
N LEU A 105 7.94 9.12 -6.92
CA LEU A 105 7.47 7.82 -6.40
C LEU A 105 6.99 6.97 -7.58
N LYS A 106 7.39 5.70 -7.59
CA LYS A 106 6.95 4.71 -8.56
C LYS A 106 6.42 3.51 -7.80
N ASP A 107 5.26 3.00 -8.21
CA ASP A 107 4.67 1.80 -7.63
C ASP A 107 5.67 0.65 -7.79
N THR A 108 5.87 -0.15 -6.75
CA THR A 108 6.83 -1.25 -6.79
C THR A 108 6.42 -2.34 -7.78
N CYS A 109 5.14 -2.49 -8.08
CA CYS A 109 4.64 -3.42 -9.11
C CYS A 109 4.99 -2.97 -10.53
N GLU A 110 5.34 -1.68 -10.72
CA GLU A 110 5.67 -1.09 -12.01
C GLU A 110 7.18 -0.78 -12.16
N LEU A 111 8.06 -1.45 -11.40
CA LEU A 111 9.50 -1.15 -11.42
C LEU A 111 10.23 -1.69 -12.65
N GLN A 112 9.62 -2.53 -13.48
CA GLN A 112 10.28 -3.14 -14.62
C GLN A 112 10.91 -2.08 -15.55
N GLY A 113 12.23 -2.15 -15.74
CA GLY A 113 12.98 -1.24 -16.59
C GLY A 113 13.28 0.14 -15.98
N GLU A 114 12.76 0.46 -14.80
CA GLU A 114 12.99 1.75 -14.14
C GLU A 114 14.44 1.88 -13.66
N PRO A 115 15.01 3.10 -13.64
CA PRO A 115 16.39 3.32 -13.25
C PRO A 115 16.57 3.11 -11.75
N CYS A 116 17.67 2.47 -11.37
CA CYS A 116 17.98 2.20 -9.99
C CYS A 116 18.38 3.49 -9.26
N PRO A 117 17.67 3.91 -8.18
CA PRO A 117 18.02 5.12 -7.45
C PRO A 117 19.35 5.01 -6.67
N LYS A 118 19.85 3.79 -6.44
CA LYS A 118 21.08 3.52 -5.68
C LYS A 118 22.33 3.76 -6.53
N CYS A 119 22.44 3.13 -7.70
CA CYS A 119 23.60 3.29 -8.57
C CYS A 119 23.40 4.29 -9.72
N ARG A 120 22.15 4.65 -10.05
CA ARG A 120 21.76 5.56 -11.15
C ARG A 120 22.17 5.12 -12.56
N GLU A 121 22.70 3.92 -12.70
CA GLU A 121 23.20 3.39 -13.97
C GLU A 121 22.48 2.11 -14.40
N GLY A 122 22.07 1.27 -13.46
CA GLY A 122 21.34 0.03 -13.75
C GLY A 122 19.82 0.24 -13.78
N THR A 123 19.11 -0.77 -14.26
CA THR A 123 17.64 -0.84 -14.33
C THR A 123 17.14 -2.01 -13.50
N PHE A 124 15.88 -1.96 -13.05
CA PHE A 124 15.25 -3.09 -12.37
C PHE A 124 14.72 -4.13 -13.35
N HIS A 125 14.86 -5.40 -12.97
CA HIS A 125 14.26 -6.55 -13.63
C HIS A 125 13.48 -7.34 -12.57
N GLY A 126 12.19 -7.54 -12.82
CA GLY A 126 11.28 -8.30 -11.97
C GLY A 126 11.26 -9.77 -12.34
N GLU A 127 11.26 -10.63 -11.32
CA GLU A 127 11.01 -12.05 -11.44
C GLU A 127 9.91 -12.42 -10.45
N MET A 128 8.87 -13.12 -10.92
CA MET A 128 7.78 -13.58 -10.05
C MET A 128 8.28 -14.80 -9.25
N THR A 129 8.27 -14.69 -7.93
CA THR A 129 8.93 -15.67 -7.04
C THR A 129 7.96 -16.44 -6.14
N ALA A 130 6.76 -15.91 -5.87
CA ALA A 130 5.76 -16.59 -5.05
C ALA A 130 4.33 -16.16 -5.39
N ILE A 131 3.37 -17.00 -5.01
CA ILE A 131 1.93 -16.73 -5.04
C ILE A 131 1.34 -17.12 -3.69
N SER A 132 0.36 -16.36 -3.18
CA SER A 132 -0.35 -16.62 -1.91
C SER A 132 -1.86 -16.62 -2.05
#